data_AF-A0A8T3BW17-F1
#
_entry.id   AF-A0A8T3BW17-F1
#
_cell.length_a   1.000
_cell.length_b   1.000
_cell.length_c   1.000
_cell.angle_alpha   90.00
_cell.angle_beta   90.00
_cell.angle_gamma   90.00
#
_symmetry.space_group_name_H-M   'P 1'
#
loop_
_entity.id
_entity.type
_entity.pdbx_description
1 polymer ?
#
loop_
_entity_poly.entity_id
_entity_poly.type
_entity_poly.pdbx_seq_one_letter_code
_entity_poly.pdbx_strand_id
1 'polypeptide(L)'
;MRTSEEFSSLESIADLAKQFIKVKKDTVYPLIHQLLVLALTLPVVTATVERAFSAMKIVKHRLRSKMGDDWLNDCLVPYIDKEVFDLVPNEVVIQHYQKMQNRMQNL
;
A
#
# COMPACT_ATOMS: atom_id res chain seq x y z
N MET A 1 -40.69 -8.68 -4.72
CA MET A 1 -39.28 -8.26 -4.69
C MET A 1 -38.97 -7.72 -6.09
N ARG A 2 -38.91 -6.38 -6.27
CA ARG A 2 -38.67 -5.80 -7.60
C ARG A 2 -37.18 -5.93 -7.92
N THR A 3 -36.81 -6.86 -8.79
CA THR A 3 -35.50 -6.86 -9.43
C THR A 3 -35.43 -5.63 -10.32
N SER A 4 -34.70 -4.61 -9.87
CA SER A 4 -34.41 -3.44 -10.69
C SER A 4 -33.57 -3.88 -11.89
N GLU A 5 -34.10 -3.72 -13.10
CA GLU A 5 -33.40 -3.98 -14.37
C GLU A 5 -32.03 -3.30 -14.43
N GLU A 6 -31.84 -2.22 -13.67
CA GLU A 6 -30.58 -1.48 -13.51
C GLU A 6 -29.39 -2.30 -13.01
N PHE A 7 -29.64 -3.45 -12.38
CA PHE A 7 -28.60 -4.38 -11.91
C PHE A 7 -28.63 -5.71 -12.67
N SER A 8 -29.49 -5.83 -13.68
CA SER A 8 -29.42 -6.95 -14.63
C SER A 8 -28.24 -6.71 -15.57
N SER A 9 -27.53 -7.80 -15.94
CA SER A 9 -26.34 -7.80 -16.80
C SER A 9 -25.05 -7.15 -16.27
N LEU A 10 -24.74 -7.25 -14.97
CA LEU A 10 -23.43 -6.86 -14.45
C LEU A 10 -22.44 -8.05 -14.49
N GLU A 11 -21.29 -7.87 -15.12
CA GLU A 11 -20.28 -8.92 -15.29
C GLU A 11 -19.22 -8.95 -14.18
N SER A 12 -19.04 -7.84 -13.45
CA SER A 12 -18.01 -7.74 -12.41
C SER A 12 -18.49 -7.01 -11.14
N ILE A 13 -17.80 -7.27 -10.02
CA ILE A 13 -17.99 -6.53 -8.76
C ILE A 13 -17.67 -5.04 -8.95
N ALA A 14 -16.73 -4.71 -9.83
CA ALA A 14 -16.42 -3.32 -10.15
C ALA A 14 -17.60 -2.62 -10.83
N ASP A 15 -18.32 -3.31 -11.72
CA ASP A 15 -19.50 -2.77 -12.38
C ASP A 15 -20.67 -2.63 -11.42
N LEU A 16 -20.83 -3.59 -10.49
CA LEU A 16 -21.76 -3.47 -9.38
C LEU A 16 -21.47 -2.24 -8.53
N ALA A 17 -20.21 -2.01 -8.13
CA ALA A 17 -19.84 -0.83 -7.33
C ALA A 17 -20.11 0.49 -8.06
N LYS A 18 -19.76 0.59 -9.35
CA LYS A 18 -20.06 1.77 -10.18
C LYS A 18 -21.55 2.04 -10.24
N GLN A 19 -22.35 1.01 -10.49
CA GLN A 19 -23.81 1.14 -10.58
C GLN A 19 -24.43 1.49 -9.21
N PHE A 20 -23.87 0.97 -8.12
CA PHE A 20 -24.33 1.25 -6.76
C PHE A 20 -24.21 2.73 -6.40
N ILE A 21 -23.08 3.35 -6.79
CA ILE A 21 -22.83 4.79 -6.60
C ILE A 21 -23.70 5.61 -7.55
N LYS A 22 -23.82 5.20 -8.81
CA LYS A 22 -24.63 5.90 -9.83
C LYS A 22 -26.10 6.07 -9.42
N VAL A 23 -26.68 5.03 -8.81
CA VAL A 23 -28.07 5.03 -8.33
C VAL A 23 -28.19 5.66 -6.94
N LYS A 24 -27.10 6.23 -6.38
CA LYS A 24 -27.03 6.78 -5.01
C LYS A 24 -27.54 5.81 -3.92
N LYS A 25 -27.32 4.50 -4.13
CA LYS A 25 -27.71 3.47 -3.15
C LYS A 25 -26.67 3.30 -2.04
N ASP A 26 -25.51 3.92 -2.17
CA ASP A 26 -24.48 4.01 -1.15
C ASP A 26 -24.97 4.66 0.15
N THR A 27 -25.82 5.68 0.05
CA THR A 27 -26.39 6.37 1.23
C THR A 27 -27.53 5.55 1.88
N VAL A 28 -28.27 4.79 1.08
CA VAL A 28 -29.40 3.97 1.55
C VAL A 28 -28.91 2.65 2.16
N TYR A 29 -27.82 2.11 1.64
CA TYR A 29 -27.24 0.83 2.06
C TYR A 29 -25.74 0.98 2.39
N PRO A 30 -25.39 1.65 3.49
CA PRO A 30 -24.01 1.96 3.85
C PRO A 30 -23.16 0.69 4.09
N LEU A 31 -23.76 -0.38 4.63
CA LEU A 31 -23.07 -1.65 4.87
C LEU A 31 -22.67 -2.36 3.56
N ILE A 32 -23.54 -2.31 2.55
CA ILE A 32 -23.25 -2.91 1.23
C ILE A 32 -22.14 -2.11 0.54
N HIS A 33 -22.20 -0.78 0.64
CA HIS A 33 -21.14 0.09 0.14
C HIS A 33 -19.78 -0.23 0.78
N GLN A 34 -19.73 -0.36 2.12
CA GLN A 34 -18.50 -0.77 2.82
C GLN A 34 -17.99 -2.13 2.36
N LEU A 35 -18.88 -3.11 2.20
CA LEU A 35 -18.49 -4.44 1.73
C LEU A 35 -17.91 -4.40 0.31
N LEU A 36 -18.49 -3.61 -0.59
CA LEU A 36 -17.97 -3.41 -1.95
C LEU A 36 -16.59 -2.76 -1.93
N VAL A 37 -16.39 -1.74 -1.10
CA VAL A 37 -15.08 -1.10 -0.93
C VAL A 37 -14.05 -2.10 -0.40
N LEU A 38 -14.40 -2.89 0.61
CA LEU A 38 -13.51 -3.94 1.15
C LEU A 38 -13.18 -4.99 0.08
N ALA A 39 -14.18 -5.50 -0.63
CA ALA A 39 -13.98 -6.52 -1.67
C ALA A 39 -13.07 -6.02 -2.81
N LEU A 40 -13.19 -4.73 -3.19
CA LEU A 40 -12.35 -4.12 -4.23
C LEU A 40 -10.94 -3.75 -3.74
N THR A 41 -10.78 -3.42 -2.46
CA THR A 41 -9.47 -3.04 -1.90
C THR A 41 -8.66 -4.24 -1.42
N LEU A 42 -9.33 -5.34 -1.05
CA LEU A 42 -8.68 -6.55 -0.53
C LEU A 42 -7.58 -7.09 -1.45
N PRO A 43 -7.74 -7.19 -2.79
CA PRO A 43 -6.67 -7.68 -3.67
C PRO A 43 -5.41 -6.80 -3.62
N VAL A 44 -5.59 -5.48 -3.53
CA VAL A 44 -4.47 -4.51 -3.44
C VAL A 44 -3.75 -4.65 -2.11
N VAL A 45 -4.51 -4.80 -1.01
CA VAL A 45 -3.95 -5.03 0.32
C VAL A 45 -3.19 -6.35 0.36
N THR A 46 -3.76 -7.43 -0.17
CA THR A 46 -3.10 -8.74 -0.24
C THR A 46 -1.78 -8.67 -1.01
N ALA A 47 -1.78 -8.05 -2.20
CA ALA A 47 -0.55 -7.88 -2.98
C ALA A 47 0.51 -7.04 -2.23
N THR A 48 0.09 -6.02 -1.50
CA THR A 48 0.99 -5.17 -0.70
C THR A 48 1.60 -5.95 0.46
N VAL A 49 0.79 -6.76 1.16
CA VAL A 49 1.26 -7.61 2.26
C VAL A 49 2.23 -8.67 1.74
N GLU A 50 1.88 -9.38 0.66
CA GLU A 50 2.77 -10.38 0.04
C GLU A 50 4.12 -9.75 -0.39
N ARG A 51 4.08 -8.56 -0.98
CA ARG A 51 5.29 -7.80 -1.34
C ARG A 51 6.13 -7.46 -0.11
N ALA A 52 5.52 -7.00 0.97
CA ALA A 52 6.22 -6.70 2.22
C ALA A 52 6.86 -7.95 2.84
N PHE A 53 6.15 -9.09 2.87
CA PHE A 53 6.70 -10.36 3.36
C PHE A 53 7.85 -10.86 2.48
N SER A 54 7.75 -10.69 1.16
CA SER A 54 8.84 -11.01 0.24
C SER A 54 10.07 -10.13 0.48
N ALA A 55 9.88 -8.81 0.61
CA ALA A 55 10.94 -7.87 0.96
C ALA A 55 11.63 -8.26 2.28
N MET A 56 10.83 -8.58 3.31
CA MET A 56 11.33 -9.05 4.61
C MET A 56 12.18 -10.31 4.49
N LYS A 57 11.74 -11.27 3.67
CA LYS A 57 12.52 -12.49 3.40
C LYS A 57 13.85 -12.16 2.71
N ILE A 58 13.86 -11.25 1.74
CA ILE A 58 15.08 -10.83 1.04
C ILE A 58 16.05 -10.12 2.00
N VAL A 59 15.56 -9.13 2.76
CA VAL A 59 16.37 -8.35 3.71
C VAL A 59 16.96 -9.27 4.78
N LYS A 60 16.13 -10.12 5.42
CA LYS A 60 16.62 -11.08 6.43
C LYS A 60 17.62 -12.09 5.87
N HIS A 61 17.39 -12.59 4.66
CA HIS A 61 18.26 -13.60 4.06
C HIS A 61 19.60 -13.01 3.61
N ARG A 62 19.60 -11.81 3.01
CA ARG A 62 20.81 -11.10 2.56
C ARG A 62 21.66 -10.59 3.72
N LEU A 63 21.04 -10.11 4.81
CA LEU A 63 21.75 -9.47 5.93
C LEU A 63 22.11 -10.41 7.10
N ARG A 64 21.97 -11.75 6.95
CA ARG A 64 22.40 -12.77 7.93
C ARG A 64 22.03 -12.42 9.39
N SER A 65 20.72 -12.32 9.64
CA SER A 65 20.01 -12.52 10.92
C SER A 65 20.60 -12.01 12.25
N LYS A 66 21.25 -10.84 12.30
CA LYS A 66 21.51 -10.09 13.57
C LYS A 66 20.85 -8.70 13.62
N MET A 67 20.03 -8.39 12.63
CA MET A 67 19.30 -7.12 12.52
C MET A 67 18.22 -7.05 13.61
N GLY A 68 18.28 -6.02 14.47
CA GLY A 68 17.20 -5.72 15.40
C GLY A 68 15.92 -5.32 14.66
N ASP A 69 14.76 -5.47 15.31
CA ASP A 69 13.46 -5.21 14.69
C ASP A 69 13.34 -3.76 14.20
N ASP A 70 13.91 -2.80 14.93
CA ASP A 70 13.93 -1.39 14.53
C ASP A 70 14.69 -1.18 13.21
N TRP A 71 15.90 -1.73 13.10
CA TRP A 71 16.71 -1.57 11.89
C TRP A 71 16.10 -2.32 10.69
N LEU A 72 15.44 -3.46 10.95
CA LEU A 72 14.68 -4.17 9.92
C LEU A 72 13.50 -3.33 9.41
N ASN A 73 12.76 -2.68 10.31
CA ASN A 73 11.64 -1.81 9.94
C ASN A 73 12.12 -0.65 9.07
N ASP A 74 13.18 0.03 9.49
CA ASP A 74 13.79 1.14 8.72
C ASP A 74 14.21 0.72 7.30
N CYS A 75 14.70 -0.52 7.13
CA CYS A 75 15.10 -1.03 5.82
C CYS A 75 13.94 -1.54 4.97
N LEU A 76 12.80 -1.88 5.56
CA LEU A 76 11.62 -2.35 4.84
C LEU A 76 10.88 -1.21 4.14
N VAL A 77 10.81 -0.03 4.76
CA VAL A 77 10.12 1.16 4.22
C VAL A 77 10.57 1.49 2.79
N PRO A 78 11.87 1.76 2.50
CA PRO A 78 12.31 2.08 1.14
C PRO A 78 12.20 0.90 0.16
N TYR A 79 12.11 -0.34 0.65
CA TYR A 79 12.01 -1.53 -0.18
C TYR A 79 10.56 -1.83 -0.61
N ILE A 80 9.59 -1.55 0.27
CA ILE A 80 8.14 -1.66 -0.01
C ILE A 80 7.70 -0.51 -0.91
N ASP A 81 8.17 0.69 -0.61
CA ASP A 81 7.85 1.92 -1.34
C ASP A 81 8.96 2.28 -2.34
N LYS A 82 9.54 1.27 -2.98
CA LYS A 82 10.66 1.45 -3.90
C LYS A 82 10.36 2.47 -5.00
N GLU A 83 9.15 2.46 -5.54
CA GLU A 83 8.73 3.41 -6.57
C GLU A 83 8.79 4.86 -6.08
N VAL A 84 8.45 5.11 -4.81
CA VAL A 84 8.53 6.44 -4.20
C VAL A 84 9.98 6.77 -3.85
N PHE A 85 10.74 5.80 -3.36
CA PHE A 85 12.16 5.95 -3.04
C PHE A 85 13.01 6.26 -4.28
N ASP A 86 12.72 5.62 -5.41
CA ASP A 86 13.40 5.80 -6.69
C ASP A 86 13.20 7.23 -7.25
N LEU A 87 12.21 7.99 -6.76
CA LEU A 87 12.02 9.41 -7.11
C LEU A 87 12.99 10.35 -6.39
N VAL A 88 13.66 9.89 -5.32
CA VAL A 88 14.59 10.70 -4.54
C VAL A 88 15.97 10.66 -5.21
N PRO A 89 16.52 11.80 -5.68
CA PRO A 89 17.84 11.82 -6.30
C PRO A 89 18.93 11.47 -5.28
N ASN A 90 19.93 10.70 -5.72
CA ASN A 90 21.05 10.28 -4.87
C ASN A 90 21.84 11.47 -4.32
N GLU A 91 21.92 12.58 -5.07
CA GLU A 91 22.60 13.80 -4.66
C GLU A 91 21.98 14.37 -3.37
N VAL A 92 20.65 14.32 -3.26
CA VAL A 92 19.92 14.80 -2.07
C VAL A 92 20.24 13.93 -0.87
N VAL A 93 20.29 12.61 -1.06
CA VAL A 93 20.63 11.65 -0.01
C VAL A 93 22.07 11.88 0.49
N ILE A 94 23.02 12.03 -0.43
CA ILE A 94 24.43 12.25 -0.11
C ILE A 94 24.61 13.58 0.65
N GLN A 95 24.00 14.67 0.17
CA GLN A 95 24.09 15.98 0.84
C GLN A 95 23.48 15.95 2.25
N HIS A 96 22.37 15.23 2.43
CA HIS A 96 21.74 15.06 3.74
C HIS A 96 22.68 14.37 4.73
N TYR A 97 23.27 13.24 4.33
CA TYR A 97 24.21 12.49 5.17
C TYR A 97 25.47 13.28 5.51
N GLN A 98 26.04 14.01 4.55
CA GLN A 98 27.19 14.89 4.78
C GLN A 98 26.87 15.98 5.82
N LYS A 99 25.69 16.58 5.73
CA LYS A 99 25.24 17.59 6.70
C LYS A 99 25.06 17.03 8.11
N MET A 100 24.62 15.78 8.23
CA MET A 100 24.53 15.09 9.53
C MET A 100 25.91 14.80 10.11
N GLN A 101 26.86 14.31 9.31
CA GLN A 101 28.24 14.07 9.77
C GLN A 101 28.93 15.34 10.25
N ASN A 102 28.78 16.45 9.51
CA ASN A 102 29.36 17.73 9.90
C ASN A 102 28.79 18.26 11.23
N ARG A 103 27.56 17.90 11.60
CA ARG A 103 26.98 18.25 12.91
C ARG A 103 27.57 17.45 14.06
N MET A 104 27.92 16.18 13.84
CA MET A 104 28.56 15.35 14.85
C MET A 104 30.03 15.69 15.07
N GLN A 105 30.72 16.20 14.04
CA GLN A 105 32.12 16.63 14.15
C GLN A 105 32.29 18.01 14.82
N ASN A 106 31.23 18.82 14.86
CA ASN A 106 31.22 20.16 15.46
C ASN A 106 30.65 20.18 16.90
N LEU A 107 30.42 19.01 17.50
CA LEU A 107 30.06 18.79 18.91
C LEU A 107 31.25 18.16 19.62
#